data_AF-A0A6P1BHG3-F1
#
_entry.id   AF-A0A6P1BHG3-F1
#
_cell.length_a   1.000
_cell.length_b   1.000
_cell.length_c   1.000
_cell.angle_alpha   90.00
_cell.angle_beta   90.00
_cell.angle_gamma   90.00
#
_symmetry.space_group_name_H-M   'P 1'
#
loop_
_entity.id
_entity.type
_entity.pdbx_description
1 polymer ?
#
loop_
_entity_poly.entity_id
_entity_poly.type
_entity_poly.pdbx_seq_one_letter_code
_entity_poly.pdbx_strand_id
1 'polypeptide(L)'
;MEVILLERVAKLGQMGEVVRVKDGFARNFLLKRGKALRATEANRAKYDGMKAELEANNIKAKGEAAVVAEKIDGRDIIIIRQASESGQLFGSVTVRDIVTALAADGVTVSRPQVWLDSPIKVIGQQKVTIAVHPEVETSVTVTVARSAEEAERIKRGEDISTRQEDQDAAAEALAAAGEFFDPEAQHDDEAAPAPAAEEK
;
A
#
# COMPACT_ATOMS: atom_id res chain seq x y z
N MET A 1 -10.07 -6.60 -35.16
CA MET A 1 -10.49 -5.28 -35.68
C MET A 1 -9.37 -4.27 -35.56
N GLU A 2 -9.26 -3.36 -36.54
CA GLU A 2 -8.25 -2.29 -36.55
C GLU A 2 -8.87 -0.96 -36.11
N VAL A 3 -8.15 -0.24 -35.25
CA VAL A 3 -8.59 1.03 -34.66
C VAL A 3 -7.45 2.04 -34.64
N ILE A 4 -7.78 3.32 -34.79
CA ILE A 4 -6.87 4.46 -34.68
C ILE A 4 -7.04 5.05 -33.29
N LEU A 5 -5.97 5.14 -32.51
CA LEU A 5 -6.03 5.67 -31.14
C LEU A 5 -6.13 7.20 -31.14
N LEU A 6 -7.06 7.74 -30.37
CA LEU A 6 -7.23 9.19 -30.17
C LEU A 6 -6.46 9.68 -28.95
N GLU A 7 -6.20 8.79 -28.00
CA GLU A 7 -5.41 9.04 -26.79
C GLU A 7 -4.45 7.89 -26.54
N ARG A 8 -3.42 8.12 -25.73
CA ARG A 8 -2.51 7.05 -25.29
C ARG A 8 -3.29 6.05 -24.43
N VAL A 9 -3.13 4.77 -24.72
CA VAL A 9 -3.69 3.68 -23.92
C VAL A 9 -2.54 2.79 -23.42
N ALA A 10 -2.46 2.60 -22.11
CA ALA A 10 -1.45 1.74 -21.49
C ALA A 10 -1.48 0.34 -22.11
N LYS A 11 -0.29 -0.17 -22.46
CA LYS A 11 -0.05 -1.49 -23.09
C LYS A 11 -0.56 -1.65 -24.53
N LEU A 12 -1.03 -0.58 -25.18
CA LEU A 12 -1.56 -0.66 -26.55
C LEU A 12 -0.77 0.15 -27.57
N GLY A 13 -0.56 1.46 -27.32
CA GLY A 13 0.10 2.33 -28.29
C GLY A 13 -0.04 3.82 -27.97
N GLN A 14 0.57 4.63 -28.82
CA GLN A 14 0.48 6.09 -28.73
C GLN A 14 -0.73 6.65 -29.49
N MET A 15 -1.06 7.93 -29.25
CA MET A 15 -2.07 8.63 -30.01
C MET A 15 -1.71 8.64 -31.51
N GLY A 16 -2.68 8.35 -32.37
CA GLY A 16 -2.53 8.29 -33.84
C GLY A 16 -2.09 6.95 -34.38
N GLU A 17 -1.72 6.00 -33.53
CA GLU A 17 -1.28 4.68 -33.95
C GLU A 17 -2.47 3.81 -34.39
N VAL A 18 -2.28 3.06 -35.49
CA VAL A 18 -3.26 2.08 -35.96
C VAL A 18 -2.91 0.74 -35.33
N VAL A 19 -3.77 0.26 -34.43
CA VAL A 19 -3.53 -0.96 -33.66
C VAL A 19 -4.60 -2.02 -33.95
N ARG A 20 -4.17 -3.28 -34.00
CA ARG A 20 -5.06 -4.43 -34.18
C ARG A 20 -5.44 -5.01 -32.82
N VAL A 21 -6.72 -4.98 -32.50
CA VAL A 21 -7.28 -5.45 -31.22
C VAL A 21 -8.41 -6.46 -31.43
N LYS A 22 -8.77 -7.17 -30.35
CA LYS A 22 -9.96 -8.03 -30.31
C LYS A 22 -11.23 -7.17 -30.44
N ASP A 23 -12.19 -7.66 -31.21
CA ASP A 23 -13.40 -6.90 -31.55
C ASP A 23 -14.25 -6.52 -30.34
N GLY A 24 -14.26 -7.36 -29.30
CA GLY A 24 -14.96 -7.07 -28.05
C GLY A 24 -14.32 -5.90 -27.29
N PHE A 25 -12.98 -5.84 -27.26
CA PHE A 25 -12.25 -4.75 -26.61
C PHE A 25 -12.43 -3.42 -27.36
N ALA A 26 -12.36 -3.45 -28.71
CA ALA A 26 -12.64 -2.28 -29.53
C ALA A 26 -14.05 -1.72 -29.29
N ARG A 27 -15.08 -2.58 -29.34
CA ARG A 27 -16.48 -2.14 -29.22
C ARG A 27 -16.86 -1.68 -27.82
N ASN A 28 -16.52 -2.46 -26.79
CA ASN A 28 -17.03 -2.23 -25.44
C ASN A 28 -16.21 -1.21 -24.64
N PHE A 29 -14.92 -1.06 -24.96
CA PHE A 29 -14.01 -0.20 -24.21
C PHE A 29 -13.55 1.00 -25.04
N LEU A 30 -12.85 0.77 -26.16
CA LEU A 30 -12.19 1.85 -26.90
C LEU A 30 -13.19 2.78 -27.59
N LEU A 31 -14.12 2.22 -28.39
CA LEU A 31 -15.11 3.00 -29.13
C LEU A 31 -16.17 3.61 -28.20
N LYS A 32 -16.65 2.84 -27.21
CA LYS A 32 -17.66 3.32 -26.26
C LYS A 32 -17.16 4.49 -25.40
N ARG A 33 -15.87 4.51 -25.05
CA ARG A 33 -15.25 5.59 -24.28
C ARG A 33 -14.65 6.70 -25.16
N GLY A 34 -14.78 6.61 -26.49
CA GLY A 34 -14.22 7.61 -27.41
C GLY A 34 -12.69 7.65 -27.47
N LYS A 35 -12.01 6.58 -27.05
CA LYS A 35 -10.54 6.51 -27.00
C LYS A 35 -9.91 6.15 -28.34
N ALA A 36 -10.71 5.66 -29.28
CA ALA A 36 -10.27 5.24 -30.60
C ALA A 36 -11.37 5.43 -31.64
N LEU A 37 -10.98 5.48 -32.92
CA LEU A 37 -11.87 5.40 -34.07
C LEU A 37 -11.64 4.10 -34.83
N ARG A 38 -12.63 3.65 -35.61
CA ARG A 38 -12.40 2.54 -36.55
C ARG A 38 -11.41 2.99 -37.62
N ALA A 39 -10.49 2.12 -38.01
CA ALA A 39 -9.53 2.38 -39.09
C ALA A 39 -10.21 2.30 -40.47
N THR A 40 -11.03 3.30 -40.81
CA THR A 40 -11.60 3.50 -42.14
C THR A 40 -11.02 4.77 -42.76
N GLU A 41 -10.96 4.86 -44.09
CA GLU A 41 -10.40 6.02 -44.79
C GLU A 41 -11.07 7.34 -44.38
N ALA A 42 -12.40 7.34 -44.24
CA ALA A 42 -13.15 8.50 -43.77
C ALA A 42 -12.76 8.94 -42.35
N ASN A 43 -12.47 8.00 -41.45
CA ASN A 43 -12.05 8.33 -40.08
C ASN A 43 -10.59 8.74 -40.00
N ARG A 44 -9.75 8.30 -40.94
CA ARG A 44 -8.36 8.74 -41.07
C ARG A 44 -8.29 10.23 -41.42
N ALA A 45 -9.06 10.65 -42.43
CA ALA A 45 -9.18 12.06 -42.79
C ALA A 45 -9.73 12.93 -41.63
N LYS A 46 -10.68 12.40 -40.84
CA LYS A 46 -11.17 13.07 -39.63
C LYS A 46 -10.09 13.21 -38.57
N TYR A 47 -9.31 12.17 -38.35
CA TYR A 47 -8.20 12.21 -37.40
C TYR A 47 -7.16 13.27 -37.79
N ASP A 48 -6.80 13.35 -39.07
CA ASP A 48 -5.83 14.34 -39.55
C ASP A 48 -6.32 15.78 -39.32
N GLY A 49 -7.62 16.04 -39.49
CA GLY A 49 -8.23 17.34 -39.19
C GLY A 49 -8.28 17.67 -37.69
N MET A 50 -8.44 16.67 -36.83
CA MET A 50 -8.51 16.85 -35.37
C MET A 50 -7.16 16.76 -34.67
N LYS A 51 -6.10 16.34 -35.38
CA LYS A 51 -4.79 16.03 -34.79
C LYS A 51 -4.21 17.20 -34.00
N ALA A 52 -4.22 18.41 -34.58
CA ALA A 52 -3.67 19.60 -33.95
C ALA A 52 -4.42 19.98 -32.66
N GLU A 53 -5.75 19.82 -32.66
CA GLU A 53 -6.59 20.11 -31.49
C GLU A 53 -6.36 19.07 -30.38
N LEU A 54 -6.29 17.79 -30.74
CA LEU A 54 -6.04 16.70 -29.81
C LEU A 54 -4.64 16.81 -29.18
N GLU A 55 -3.61 17.16 -29.95
CA GLU A 55 -2.26 17.40 -29.41
C GLU A 55 -2.24 18.60 -28.45
N ALA A 56 -2.87 19.72 -28.81
CA ALA A 56 -2.96 20.89 -27.94
C ALA A 56 -3.70 20.57 -26.62
N ASN A 57 -4.79 19.82 -26.69
CA ASN A 57 -5.55 19.41 -25.51
C ASN A 57 -4.77 18.42 -24.64
N ASN A 58 -4.03 17.48 -25.24
CA ASN A 58 -3.18 16.54 -24.51
C ASN A 58 -2.06 17.26 -23.76
N ILE A 59 -1.39 18.23 -24.39
CA ILE A 59 -0.33 19.02 -23.72
C ILE A 59 -0.88 19.78 -22.51
N LYS A 60 -2.05 20.41 -22.64
CA LYS A 60 -2.71 21.11 -21.53
C LYS A 60 -3.08 20.14 -20.39
N ALA A 61 -3.75 19.04 -20.72
CA ALA A 61 -4.16 18.03 -19.74
C ALA A 61 -2.96 17.40 -19.03
N LYS A 62 -1.85 17.17 -19.76
CA LYS A 62 -0.59 16.69 -19.19
C LYS A 62 0.03 17.70 -18.24
N GLY A 63 0.01 18.99 -18.57
CA GLY A 63 0.50 20.05 -17.69
C GLY A 63 -0.27 20.13 -16.38
N GLU A 64 -1.61 20.13 -16.46
CA GLU A 64 -2.48 20.11 -15.27
C GLU A 64 -2.26 18.84 -14.44
N ALA A 65 -2.14 17.70 -15.10
CA ALA A 65 -1.89 16.42 -14.44
C ALA A 65 -0.51 16.36 -13.76
N ALA A 66 0.52 17.00 -14.33
CA ALA A 66 1.85 17.07 -13.72
C ALA A 66 1.81 17.86 -12.40
N VAL A 67 1.09 18.99 -12.36
CA VAL A 67 0.92 19.78 -11.13
C VAL A 67 0.16 18.98 -10.06
N VAL A 68 -0.84 18.19 -10.46
CA VAL A 68 -1.56 17.30 -9.53
C VAL A 68 -0.68 16.14 -9.08
N ALA A 69 0.12 15.57 -9.98
CA ALA A 69 1.07 14.50 -9.69
C ALA A 69 2.11 14.94 -8.66
N GLU A 70 2.70 16.13 -8.80
CA GLU A 70 3.65 16.67 -7.81
C GLU A 70 3.04 16.81 -6.42
N LYS A 71 1.75 17.14 -6.33
CA LYS A 71 1.05 17.19 -5.03
C LYS A 71 0.87 15.82 -4.42
N ILE A 72 0.72 14.78 -5.24
CA ILE A 72 0.44 13.41 -4.82
C ILE A 72 1.73 12.66 -4.51
N ASP A 73 2.81 12.96 -5.22
CA ASP A 73 4.06 12.21 -5.14
C ASP A 73 4.70 12.32 -3.76
N GLY A 74 5.06 11.17 -3.20
CA GLY A 74 5.68 11.09 -1.88
C GLY A 74 4.72 11.32 -0.70
N ARG A 75 3.41 11.39 -0.93
CA ARG A 75 2.46 11.37 0.19
C ARG A 75 2.41 10.01 0.87
N ASP A 76 2.31 10.06 2.19
CA ASP A 76 2.04 8.90 3.03
C ASP A 76 0.61 8.94 3.53
N ILE A 77 -0.17 7.93 3.17
CA ILE A 77 -1.54 7.78 3.67
C ILE A 77 -1.53 6.74 4.78
N ILE A 78 -2.12 7.08 5.92
CA ILE A 78 -2.31 6.14 7.03
C ILE A 78 -3.75 5.63 7.01
N ILE A 79 -3.92 4.31 6.94
CA ILE A 79 -5.22 3.65 7.00
C ILE A 79 -5.26 2.76 8.24
N ILE A 80 -6.17 3.09 9.16
CA ILE A 80 -6.34 2.35 10.41
C ILE A 80 -7.40 1.27 10.21
N ARG A 81 -7.03 0.00 10.44
CA ARG A 81 -7.94 -1.16 10.37
C ARG A 81 -7.61 -2.18 11.44
N GLN A 82 -8.65 -2.89 11.88
CA GLN A 82 -8.48 -4.01 12.81
C GLN A 82 -7.75 -5.17 12.12
N ALA A 83 -6.74 -5.71 12.82
CA ALA A 83 -5.92 -6.83 12.37
C ALA A 83 -5.76 -7.85 13.50
N SER A 84 -5.45 -9.09 13.14
CA SER A 84 -5.02 -10.14 14.06
C SER A 84 -3.63 -9.84 14.63
N GLU A 85 -3.24 -10.56 15.68
CA GLU A 85 -1.88 -10.50 16.25
C GLU A 85 -0.82 -10.94 15.24
N SER A 86 -1.17 -11.86 14.34
CA SER A 86 -0.33 -12.28 13.20
C SER A 86 -0.24 -11.26 12.06
N GLY A 87 -0.83 -10.07 12.19
CA GLY A 87 -0.75 -8.99 11.21
C GLY A 87 -1.69 -9.10 10.00
N GLN A 88 -2.61 -10.08 10.00
CA GLN A 88 -3.64 -10.20 8.95
C GLN A 88 -4.82 -9.29 9.26
N LEU A 89 -5.28 -8.54 8.27
CA LEU A 89 -6.42 -7.63 8.39
C LEU A 89 -7.74 -8.39 8.36
N PHE A 90 -8.64 -8.07 9.29
CA PHE A 90 -10.00 -8.62 9.27
C PHE A 90 -10.84 -8.07 8.10
N GLY A 91 -10.51 -6.86 7.63
CA GLY A 91 -11.10 -6.24 6.46
C GLY A 91 -10.03 -5.78 5.49
N SER A 92 -10.06 -6.29 4.26
CA SER A 92 -9.10 -5.89 3.23
C SER A 92 -9.24 -4.41 2.89
N VAL A 93 -8.11 -3.72 2.73
CA VAL A 93 -8.10 -2.34 2.21
C VAL A 93 -8.24 -2.39 0.70
N THR A 94 -9.26 -1.70 0.19
CA THR A 94 -9.58 -1.65 -1.23
C THR A 94 -9.25 -0.28 -1.83
N VAL A 95 -9.32 -0.17 -3.15
CA VAL A 95 -9.19 1.10 -3.87
C VAL A 95 -10.14 2.18 -3.33
N ARG A 96 -11.32 1.80 -2.85
CA ARG A 96 -12.30 2.76 -2.29
C ARG A 96 -11.77 3.42 -1.02
N ASP A 97 -11.13 2.64 -0.15
CA ASP A 97 -10.57 3.15 1.10
C ASP A 97 -9.43 4.12 0.81
N ILE A 98 -8.55 3.79 -0.15
CA ILE A 98 -7.43 4.64 -0.58
C ILE A 98 -7.95 5.97 -1.15
N VAL A 99 -8.96 5.94 -2.01
CA VAL A 99 -9.58 7.16 -2.57
C VAL A 99 -10.21 8.03 -1.48
N THR A 100 -10.86 7.40 -0.49
CA THR A 100 -11.49 8.13 0.62
C THR A 100 -10.44 8.80 1.51
N ALA A 101 -9.34 8.10 1.79
CA ALA A 101 -8.23 8.63 2.56
C ALA A 101 -7.53 9.79 1.82
N LEU A 102 -7.27 9.65 0.52
CA LEU A 102 -6.75 10.73 -0.33
C LEU A 102 -7.66 11.97 -0.34
N ALA A 103 -8.98 11.74 -0.38
CA ALA A 103 -9.94 12.83 -0.37
C ALA A 103 -9.95 13.57 0.99
N ALA A 104 -9.75 12.86 2.10
CA ALA A 104 -9.58 13.47 3.42
C ALA A 104 -8.32 14.36 3.49
N ASP A 105 -7.25 13.97 2.80
CA ASP A 105 -6.02 14.75 2.66
C ASP A 105 -6.10 15.88 1.61
N GLY A 106 -7.30 16.14 1.08
CA GLY A 106 -7.58 17.25 0.18
C GLY A 106 -7.23 16.98 -1.29
N VAL A 107 -7.01 15.73 -1.69
CA VAL A 107 -6.79 15.38 -3.10
C VAL A 107 -7.82 14.41 -3.64
N THR A 108 -8.55 14.89 -4.64
CA THR A 108 -9.59 14.11 -5.31
C THR A 108 -8.98 13.24 -6.40
N VAL A 109 -9.00 11.92 -6.18
CA VAL A 109 -8.60 10.92 -7.17
C VAL A 109 -9.80 10.03 -7.50
N SER A 110 -9.94 9.65 -8.77
CA SER A 110 -11.00 8.74 -9.22
C SER A 110 -10.58 7.28 -9.06
N ARG A 111 -11.52 6.40 -8.73
CA ARG A 111 -11.29 4.96 -8.58
C ARG A 111 -10.51 4.28 -9.73
N PRO A 112 -10.80 4.53 -11.02
CA PRO A 112 -10.05 3.93 -12.12
C PRO A 112 -8.60 4.43 -12.27
N GLN A 113 -8.21 5.50 -11.58
CA GLN A 113 -6.83 6.02 -11.63
C GLN A 113 -5.90 5.27 -10.67
N VAL A 114 -6.44 4.64 -9.62
CA VAL A 114 -5.63 3.89 -8.64
C VAL A 114 -5.39 2.48 -9.16
N TRP A 115 -4.12 2.10 -9.31
CA TRP A 115 -3.73 0.76 -9.73
C TRP A 115 -3.37 -0.07 -8.51
N LEU A 116 -4.23 -1.05 -8.23
CA LEU A 116 -4.06 -2.01 -7.15
C LEU A 116 -4.37 -3.41 -7.69
N ASP A 117 -3.35 -4.26 -7.81
CA ASP A 117 -3.51 -5.61 -8.36
C ASP A 117 -4.31 -6.53 -7.43
N SER A 118 -4.12 -6.39 -6.13
CA SER A 118 -4.85 -7.17 -5.12
C SER A 118 -5.16 -6.31 -3.89
N PRO A 119 -6.32 -6.50 -3.24
CA PRO A 119 -6.62 -5.82 -1.98
C PRO A 119 -5.57 -6.09 -0.91
N ILE A 120 -5.24 -5.07 -0.11
CA ILE A 120 -4.23 -5.18 0.94
C ILE A 120 -4.84 -5.94 2.12
N LYS A 121 -4.19 -7.02 2.54
CA LYS A 121 -4.67 -7.92 3.61
C LYS A 121 -3.74 -8.00 4.82
N VAL A 122 -2.58 -7.35 4.77
CA VAL A 122 -1.57 -7.41 5.81
C VAL A 122 -1.26 -5.99 6.27
N ILE A 123 -0.97 -5.83 7.56
CA ILE A 123 -0.42 -4.58 8.08
C ILE A 123 0.97 -4.31 7.50
N GLY A 124 1.33 -3.05 7.35
CA GLY A 124 2.62 -2.65 6.79
C GLY A 124 2.53 -1.51 5.79
N GLN A 125 3.66 -1.24 5.15
CA GLN A 125 3.80 -0.17 4.18
C GLN A 125 3.82 -0.75 2.77
N GLN A 126 2.95 -0.24 1.90
CA GLN A 126 2.89 -0.66 0.50
C GLN A 126 2.84 0.56 -0.42
N LYS A 127 3.63 0.51 -1.49
CA LYS A 127 3.64 1.53 -2.54
C LYS A 127 2.53 1.23 -3.55
N VAL A 128 1.65 2.20 -3.78
CA VAL A 128 0.52 2.11 -4.71
C VAL A 128 0.71 3.13 -5.83
N THR A 129 0.55 2.68 -7.08
CA THR A 129 0.67 3.56 -8.25
C THR A 129 -0.67 4.19 -8.58
N ILE A 130 -0.67 5.50 -8.82
CA ILE A 130 -1.82 6.30 -9.25
C ILE A 130 -1.53 6.87 -10.63
N ALA A 131 -2.31 6.43 -11.62
CA ALA A 131 -2.28 6.95 -12.97
C ALA A 131 -3.18 8.21 -13.07
N VAL A 132 -2.60 9.38 -12.83
CA VAL A 132 -3.31 10.67 -12.91
C VAL A 132 -3.72 10.97 -14.36
N HIS A 133 -2.78 10.75 -15.28
CA HIS A 133 -2.99 10.91 -16.73
C HIS A 133 -2.35 9.71 -17.46
N PRO A 134 -2.78 9.36 -18.69
CA PRO A 134 -2.16 8.29 -19.45
C PRO A 134 -0.65 8.42 -19.64
N GLU A 135 -0.06 9.60 -19.45
CA GLU A 135 1.40 9.83 -19.53
C GLU A 135 2.05 10.20 -18.20
N VAL A 136 1.27 10.36 -17.13
CA VAL A 136 1.75 10.80 -15.82
C VAL A 136 1.27 9.81 -14.77
N GLU A 137 2.22 9.03 -14.26
CA GLU A 137 2.03 8.07 -13.18
C GLU A 137 2.77 8.59 -11.95
N THR A 138 2.14 8.45 -10.80
CA THR A 138 2.67 8.88 -9.51
C THR A 138 2.57 7.75 -8.53
N SER A 139 3.42 7.75 -7.50
CA SER A 139 3.36 6.74 -6.46
C SER A 139 3.03 7.33 -5.11
N VAL A 140 2.18 6.63 -4.37
CA VAL A 140 1.77 6.99 -3.01
C VAL A 140 2.10 5.84 -2.09
N THR A 141 2.59 6.17 -0.90
CA THR A 141 2.87 5.17 0.11
C THR A 141 1.67 5.01 1.03
N VAL A 142 1.14 3.80 1.11
CA VAL A 142 0.01 3.47 1.97
C VAL A 142 0.52 2.66 3.15
N THR A 143 0.39 3.23 4.35
CA THR A 143 0.72 2.58 5.61
C THR A 143 -0.58 2.08 6.26
N VAL A 144 -0.67 0.78 6.47
CA VAL A 144 -1.82 0.15 7.15
C VAL A 144 -1.41 -0.32 8.54
N ALA A 145 -2.13 0.12 9.58
CA ALA A 145 -1.82 -0.16 10.99
C ALA A 145 -3.09 -0.36 11.85
N ARG A 146 -2.94 -0.89 13.08
CA ARG A 146 -4.07 -1.04 14.01
C ARG A 146 -4.31 0.23 14.82
N SER A 147 -3.27 1.03 15.06
CA SER A 147 -3.34 2.33 15.74
C SER A 147 -2.46 3.38 15.05
N ALA A 148 -2.68 4.66 15.39
CA ALA A 148 -1.86 5.77 14.88
C ALA A 148 -0.40 5.68 15.34
N GLU A 149 -0.17 5.24 16.58
CA GLU A 149 1.18 5.05 17.13
C GLU A 149 1.92 3.93 16.39
N GLU A 150 1.24 2.82 16.06
CA GLU A 150 1.83 1.76 15.25
C GLU A 150 2.16 2.23 13.83
N ALA A 151 1.33 3.09 13.23
CA ALA A 151 1.61 3.64 11.92
C ALA A 151 2.93 4.42 11.88
N GLU A 152 3.23 5.20 12.93
CA GLU A 152 4.51 5.90 13.04
C GLU A 152 5.69 4.94 13.22
N ARG A 153 5.51 3.86 13.98
CA ARG A 153 6.55 2.83 14.15
C ARG A 153 6.87 2.11 12.85
N ILE A 154 5.84 1.78 12.06
CA ILE A 154 6.00 1.20 10.72
C ILE A 154 6.76 2.16 9.81
N LYS A 155 6.46 3.47 9.86
CA LYS A 155 7.19 4.47 9.07
C LYS A 155 8.67 4.57 9.46
N ARG A 156 9.01 4.34 10.74
CA ARG A 156 10.40 4.29 11.20
C ARG A 156 11.14 2.99 10.85
N GLY A 157 10.44 2.00 10.28
CA GLY A 157 11.02 0.71 9.92
C GLY A 157 11.24 -0.23 11.10
N GLU A 158 10.54 -0.01 12.22
CA GLU A 158 10.52 -0.98 13.32
C GLU A 158 9.60 -2.16 12.96
N ASP A 159 10.16 -3.37 12.99
CA ASP A 159 9.44 -4.60 12.69
C ASP A 159 8.45 -4.91 13.82
N ILE A 160 7.16 -4.94 13.50
CA ILE A 160 6.07 -5.11 14.47
C ILE A 160 6.01 -6.56 14.98
N SER A 161 6.61 -7.49 14.23
CA SER A 161 6.53 -8.93 14.46
C SER A 161 7.38 -9.42 15.64
N THR A 162 8.45 -8.72 16.01
CA THR A 162 9.46 -9.24 16.95
C THR A 162 9.20 -8.95 18.43
N ARG A 163 8.22 -8.10 18.77
CA ARG A 163 8.13 -7.58 20.14
C ARG A 163 7.22 -8.34 21.09
N GLN A 164 6.25 -9.13 20.64
CA GLN A 164 5.44 -9.94 21.57
C GLN A 164 6.19 -11.19 22.05
N GLU A 165 6.88 -11.89 21.14
CA GLU A 165 7.64 -13.10 21.50
C GLU A 165 8.81 -12.78 22.44
N ASP A 166 9.57 -11.71 22.19
CA ASP A 166 10.69 -11.33 23.06
C ASP A 166 10.24 -10.75 24.40
N GLN A 167 9.10 -10.04 24.46
CA GLN A 167 8.61 -9.45 25.71
C GLN A 167 7.94 -10.48 26.61
N ASP A 168 7.19 -11.43 26.04
CA ASP A 168 6.59 -12.52 26.82
C ASP A 168 7.67 -13.52 27.26
N ALA A 169 8.64 -13.85 26.40
CA ALA A 169 9.77 -14.71 26.80
C ALA A 169 10.67 -14.05 27.86
N ALA A 170 10.90 -12.73 27.77
CA ALA A 170 11.65 -12.01 28.78
C ALA A 170 10.87 -11.91 30.10
N ALA A 171 9.55 -11.70 30.06
CA ALA A 171 8.71 -11.66 31.25
C ALA A 171 8.58 -13.03 31.91
N GLU A 172 8.45 -14.10 31.13
CA GLU A 172 8.42 -15.49 31.59
C GLU A 172 9.78 -15.92 32.16
N ALA A 173 10.89 -15.52 31.53
CA ALA A 173 12.23 -15.76 32.07
C ALA A 173 12.49 -14.97 33.37
N LEU A 174 11.99 -13.74 33.49
CA LEU A 174 12.10 -12.95 34.71
C LEU A 174 11.23 -13.51 35.85
N ALA A 175 10.03 -13.99 35.53
CA ALA A 175 9.13 -14.65 36.47
C ALA A 175 9.71 -15.99 36.94
N ALA A 176 10.22 -16.81 36.03
CA ALA A 176 10.90 -18.08 36.36
C ALA A 176 12.18 -17.85 37.18
N ALA A 177 12.94 -16.79 36.91
CA ALA A 177 14.10 -16.41 37.72
C ALA A 177 13.69 -15.91 39.13
N GLY A 178 12.54 -15.26 39.25
CA GLY A 178 11.96 -14.85 40.53
C GLY A 178 11.46 -16.03 41.37
N GLU A 179 10.87 -17.05 40.76
CA GLU A 179 10.46 -18.30 41.44
C GLU A 179 11.65 -19.17 41.84
N PHE A 180 12.77 -19.10 41.13
CA PHE A 180 13.99 -19.86 41.45
C PHE A 180 14.84 -19.20 42.56
N PHE A 181 14.58 -17.93 42.89
CA PHE A 181 15.27 -17.16 43.91
C PHE A 181 14.31 -16.81 45.06
N ASP A 182 13.68 -17.82 45.65
CA ASP A 182 12.92 -17.69 46.89
C ASP A 182 13.89 -17.82 48.10
N PRO A 183 14.18 -16.74 48.85
CA PRO A 183 15.18 -16.76 49.92
C PRO A 183 14.74 -17.47 51.21
N GLU A 184 13.53 -18.04 51.28
CA GLU A 184 13.04 -18.74 52.49
C GLU A 184 13.18 -20.27 52.45
N ALA A 185 13.81 -20.86 51.43
CA ALA A 185 14.10 -22.29 51.40
C ALA A 185 15.53 -22.60 51.89
N GLN A 186 15.63 -22.95 53.18
CA GLN A 186 16.75 -23.58 53.92
C GLN A 186 17.61 -22.62 54.75
N HIS A 187 17.43 -22.66 56.08
CA HIS A 187 18.47 -22.90 57.10
C HIS A 187 17.79 -22.91 58.48
N ASP A 188 17.23 -24.05 58.89
CA ASP A 188 17.09 -24.38 60.31
C ASP A 188 18.27 -25.26 60.72
N ASP A 189 18.91 -24.85 61.81
CA ASP A 189 19.96 -25.48 62.63
C ASP A 189 21.41 -25.56 62.09
N GLU A 190 22.21 -24.57 62.50
CA GLU A 190 23.65 -24.72 62.72
C GLU A 190 23.98 -24.43 64.19
N ALA A 191 24.35 -25.47 64.95
CA ALA A 191 25.07 -25.32 66.21
C ALA A 191 26.18 -26.39 66.30
N ALA A 192 27.38 -25.97 65.91
CA ALA A 192 28.63 -26.72 65.95
C ALA A 192 29.33 -26.58 67.34
N PRO A 193 30.50 -27.19 67.62
CA PRO A 193 30.69 -28.13 68.74
C PRO A 193 31.78 -27.69 69.76
N ALA A 194 32.10 -28.61 70.71
CA ALA A 194 33.42 -28.93 71.33
C ALA A 194 33.40 -29.00 72.90
N PRO A 195 34.46 -29.52 73.60
CA PRO A 195 34.55 -30.93 74.02
C PRO A 195 34.99 -31.20 75.51
N ALA A 196 34.92 -32.48 75.92
CA ALA A 196 35.70 -33.26 76.91
C ALA A 196 35.70 -32.94 78.44
N ALA A 197 35.37 -33.94 79.29
CA ALA A 197 36.25 -34.58 80.31
C ALA A 197 35.52 -35.55 81.31
N GLU A 198 36.08 -36.77 81.43
CA GLU A 198 36.26 -37.74 82.54
C GLU A 198 35.28 -38.03 83.73
N GLU A 199 35.15 -39.36 83.97
CA GLU A 199 35.18 -40.17 85.22
C GLU A 199 34.09 -40.03 86.32
N LYS A 200 33.25 -41.06 86.54
CA LYS A 200 33.49 -42.21 87.46
C LYS A 200 32.38 -43.26 87.38
#